data_AF-A0A1H3JZP3-F1
#
_entry.id   AF-A0A1H3JZP3-F1
#
_cell.length_a   1.000
_cell.length_b   1.000
_cell.length_c   1.000
_cell.angle_alpha   90.00
_cell.angle_beta   90.00
_cell.angle_gamma   90.00
#
_symmetry.space_group_name_H-M   'P 1'
#
loop_
_entity.id
_entity.type
_entity.pdbx_description
1 polymer ?
#
loop_
_entity_poly.entity_id
_entity_poly.type
_entity_poly.pdbx_seq_one_letter_code
_entity_poly.pdbx_strand_id
1 'polypeptide(L)'
;MWERSDRSDGSSREVRSSRSRRKVRSGRWRREFLASGAAAAAATTLPLVAGCLGRTADALRLSAYERESLPDSVLVADPTAPTARFAIDYPDHYKRDRYRRLIRTGSMTALNYALTYTYEFGSETREAARFVVDDAGTDEDDGATYYRVHIEDQRTVEREWWEFYLDLVDDPPADAEGVTPPVESLSEADRRIVDAALGAVYADRNPPIDVGGDAFGTRGPLYHELLDADESALVPDPPFEYVRSNDRWFAAHAERGTATPTETTHSVEPVASTRADFEDRVRSTLIGTDLSPGSLPDEGADVVRTAVRTPFYEEELPMSAALRSVMERLGAGEHLPADDAFELGIEFDHLFATVDGSVYEFDLSVQP
;
A
#
# COMPACT_ATOMS: atom_id res chain seq x y z
N MET A 1 -69.98 -53.08 31.96
CA MET A 1 -70.96 -52.18 31.33
C MET A 1 -70.18 -51.47 30.23
N TRP A 2 -70.03 -52.12 29.06
CA TRP A 2 -70.71 -51.78 27.78
C TRP A 2 -70.44 -50.31 27.42
N GLU A 3 -69.79 -49.88 26.33
CA GLU A 3 -69.54 -50.40 24.96
C GLU A 3 -68.37 -49.60 24.34
N ARG A 4 -67.41 -50.23 23.61
CA ARG A 4 -67.27 -50.32 22.13
C ARG A 4 -67.18 -48.96 21.39
N SER A 5 -66.35 -48.74 20.37
CA SER A 5 -65.52 -49.61 19.50
C SER A 5 -64.57 -48.70 18.72
N ASP A 6 -63.27 -49.02 18.64
CA ASP A 6 -62.57 -49.58 17.45
C ASP A 6 -61.63 -48.57 16.75
N ARG A 7 -60.35 -48.98 16.71
CA ARG A 7 -59.39 -49.00 15.57
C ARG A 7 -59.05 -47.66 14.88
N SER A 8 -57.81 -47.38 14.47
CA SER A 8 -56.56 -48.14 14.40
C SER A 8 -55.46 -47.21 13.90
N ASP A 9 -54.21 -47.52 14.30
CA ASP A 9 -52.93 -47.33 13.62
C ASP A 9 -52.40 -45.94 13.24
N GLY A 10 -51.10 -45.77 13.56
CA GLY A 10 -50.18 -45.18 12.59
C GLY A 10 -49.21 -44.13 13.11
N SER A 11 -48.11 -44.59 13.71
CA SER A 11 -46.72 -44.13 13.46
C SER A 11 -46.42 -42.62 13.34
N SER A 12 -45.66 -42.06 14.29
CA SER A 12 -44.30 -41.51 14.05
C SER A 12 -43.85 -40.43 15.05
N ARG A 13 -42.65 -40.70 15.60
CA ARG A 13 -41.52 -39.79 15.84
C ARG A 13 -41.70 -38.56 16.74
N GLU A 14 -41.37 -38.85 18.00
CA GLU A 14 -40.47 -38.13 18.90
C GLU A 14 -39.79 -36.84 18.40
N VAL A 15 -40.11 -35.77 19.12
CA VAL A 15 -39.27 -34.58 19.30
C VAL A 15 -38.89 -34.54 20.78
N ARG A 16 -37.60 -34.57 21.10
CA ARG A 16 -36.94 -33.58 22.00
C ARG A 16 -35.53 -34.00 22.44
N SER A 17 -34.66 -32.99 22.36
CA SER A 17 -33.69 -32.60 23.39
C SER A 17 -32.46 -33.50 23.63
N SER A 18 -31.31 -33.04 23.16
CA SER A 18 -30.08 -33.13 23.95
C SER A 18 -29.16 -31.93 23.70
N ARG A 19 -28.98 -31.12 24.75
CA ARG A 19 -27.89 -30.13 24.87
C ARG A 19 -26.55 -30.86 24.82
N SER A 20 -25.66 -30.44 23.93
CA SER A 20 -24.23 -30.78 23.98
C SER A 20 -23.42 -29.48 23.96
N ARG A 21 -22.85 -29.14 25.11
CA ARG A 21 -21.80 -28.13 25.26
C ARG A 21 -20.54 -28.63 24.55
N ARG A 22 -20.09 -27.93 23.51
CA ARG A 22 -18.71 -28.03 23.01
C ARG A 22 -18.00 -26.70 23.21
N LYS A 23 -17.00 -26.74 24.09
CA LYS A 23 -15.92 -25.75 24.21
C LYS A 23 -15.24 -25.63 22.84
N VAL A 24 -15.33 -24.48 22.19
CA VAL A 24 -14.45 -24.12 21.08
C VAL A 24 -13.29 -23.32 21.68
N ARG A 25 -12.08 -23.88 21.54
CA ARG A 25 -10.82 -23.23 21.89
C ARG A 25 -10.58 -22.12 20.87
N SER A 26 -10.56 -20.87 21.32
CA SER A 26 -10.07 -19.73 20.54
C SER A 26 -8.57 -19.83 20.37
N GLY A 27 -8.13 -20.38 19.24
CA GLY A 27 -6.74 -20.29 18.78
C GLY A 27 -6.51 -18.89 18.20
N ARG A 28 -5.80 -18.05 18.93
CA ARG A 28 -5.37 -16.71 18.52
C ARG A 28 -4.26 -16.88 17.48
N TRP A 29 -4.61 -16.89 16.20
CA TRP A 29 -3.64 -16.75 15.11
C TRP A 29 -3.37 -15.27 14.91
N ARG A 30 -2.24 -14.80 15.42
CA ARG A 30 -1.65 -13.53 14.96
C ARG A 30 -1.10 -13.83 13.57
N ARG A 31 -1.75 -13.34 12.52
CA ARG A 31 -1.13 -13.25 11.19
C ARG A 31 -0.42 -11.91 11.15
N GLU A 32 0.91 -11.98 11.13
CA GLU A 32 1.77 -10.88 10.72
C GLU A 32 1.47 -10.60 9.25
N PHE A 33 0.79 -9.49 8.99
CA PHE A 33 0.76 -8.90 7.66
C PHE A 33 2.15 -8.30 7.44
N LEU A 34 2.96 -8.95 6.61
CA LEU A 34 4.03 -8.28 5.92
C LEU A 34 3.36 -7.30 4.96
N ALA A 35 3.17 -6.08 5.44
CA ALA A 35 2.98 -4.94 4.56
C ALA A 35 4.26 -4.86 3.72
N SER A 36 4.20 -5.41 2.52
CA SER A 36 5.10 -5.02 1.45
C SER A 36 4.91 -3.52 1.30
N GLY A 37 5.75 -2.75 1.98
CA GLY A 37 5.90 -1.32 1.79
C GLY A 37 6.37 -1.12 0.36
N ALA A 38 5.41 -1.12 -0.57
CA ALA A 38 5.56 -0.37 -1.80
C ALA A 38 5.71 1.07 -1.33
N ALA A 39 6.96 1.51 -1.20
CA ALA A 39 7.29 2.92 -1.27
C ALA A 39 6.79 3.36 -2.65
N ALA A 40 5.52 3.74 -2.72
CA ALA A 40 4.97 4.44 -3.87
C ALA A 40 5.68 5.78 -3.88
N ALA A 41 6.86 5.81 -4.51
CA ALA A 41 7.44 6.99 -5.08
C ALA A 41 6.40 7.50 -6.09
N ALA A 42 5.41 8.26 -5.60
CA ALA A 42 4.73 9.14 -6.52
C ALA A 42 5.82 10.05 -7.06
N ALA A 43 5.95 10.02 -8.37
CA ALA A 43 6.76 10.94 -9.15
C ALA A 43 6.65 12.34 -8.54
N THR A 44 7.63 12.70 -7.73
CA THR A 44 8.03 14.08 -7.61
C THR A 44 8.43 14.44 -9.02
N THR A 45 7.63 15.26 -9.70
CA THR A 45 8.12 16.02 -10.85
C THR A 45 9.18 16.96 -10.30
N LEU A 46 10.38 16.41 -10.07
CA LEU A 46 11.58 17.19 -9.91
C LEU A 46 11.65 18.07 -11.16
N PRO A 47 11.85 19.40 -11.04
CA PRO A 47 12.27 20.17 -12.20
C PRO A 47 13.51 19.47 -12.74
N LEU A 48 13.47 19.10 -14.04
CA LEU A 48 14.57 18.49 -14.78
C LEU A 48 15.83 19.37 -14.62
N VAL A 49 16.58 19.15 -13.54
CA VAL A 49 17.99 19.47 -13.51
C VAL A 49 18.62 18.34 -14.29
N ALA A 50 18.76 18.56 -15.60
CA ALA A 50 19.55 17.71 -16.48
C ALA A 50 20.99 17.66 -15.94
N GLY A 51 21.21 16.73 -15.02
CA GLY A 51 22.49 16.33 -14.48
C GLY A 51 22.68 14.85 -14.82
N CYS A 52 22.99 14.56 -16.07
CA CYS A 52 23.40 13.25 -16.53
C CYS A 52 24.63 12.78 -15.73
N LEU A 53 24.41 12.03 -14.67
CA LEU A 53 25.37 11.04 -14.18
C LEU A 53 24.83 9.69 -14.61
N GLY A 54 25.16 9.31 -15.85
CA GLY A 54 24.82 8.04 -16.45
C GLY A 54 25.37 6.89 -15.62
N ARG A 55 24.54 6.31 -14.79
CA ARG A 55 24.67 4.91 -14.43
C ARG A 55 24.04 4.12 -15.56
N THR A 56 24.83 3.27 -16.20
CA THR A 56 24.35 2.40 -17.27
C THR A 56 23.43 1.35 -16.65
N ALA A 57 22.32 1.09 -17.33
CA ALA A 57 21.57 -0.12 -17.08
C ALA A 57 22.39 -1.28 -17.63
N ASP A 58 22.66 -2.29 -16.81
CA ASP A 58 23.49 -3.42 -17.21
C ASP A 58 22.65 -4.72 -17.27
N ALA A 59 21.56 -4.81 -16.50
CA ALA A 59 20.72 -6.00 -16.44
C ALA A 59 19.20 -5.72 -16.36
N LEU A 60 18.43 -6.70 -16.82
CA LEU A 60 16.99 -6.80 -16.69
C LEU A 60 16.64 -7.90 -15.71
N ARG A 61 15.75 -7.59 -14.75
CA ARG A 61 15.31 -8.55 -13.74
C ARG A 61 13.80 -8.71 -13.76
N LEU A 62 13.35 -9.93 -14.05
CA LEU A 62 11.95 -10.35 -13.97
C LEU A 62 11.71 -11.12 -12.67
N SER A 63 10.92 -10.54 -11.76
CA SER A 63 10.52 -11.18 -10.51
C SER A 63 9.10 -11.73 -10.64
N ALA A 64 8.81 -12.85 -9.98
CA ALA A 64 7.46 -13.44 -9.95
C ALA A 64 7.02 -13.69 -8.51
N TYR A 65 5.82 -13.25 -8.17
CA TYR A 65 5.24 -13.35 -6.83
C TYR A 65 3.94 -14.13 -6.91
N GLU A 66 3.88 -15.29 -6.24
CA GLU A 66 2.64 -16.06 -6.16
C GLU A 66 1.58 -15.26 -5.40
N ARG A 67 0.38 -15.15 -5.99
CA ARG A 67 -0.77 -14.44 -5.44
C ARG A 67 -1.91 -15.42 -5.18
N GLU A 68 -1.77 -16.21 -4.11
CA GLU A 68 -2.77 -17.22 -3.71
C GLU A 68 -4.19 -16.64 -3.57
N SER A 69 -4.31 -15.37 -3.13
CA SER A 69 -5.57 -14.64 -3.13
C SER A 69 -5.42 -13.26 -3.77
N LEU A 70 -5.28 -13.24 -5.11
CA LEU A 70 -5.31 -12.01 -5.90
C LEU A 70 -6.48 -11.07 -5.53
N PRO A 71 -7.73 -11.54 -5.33
CA PRO A 71 -8.83 -10.66 -4.94
C PRO A 71 -8.61 -9.95 -3.61
N ASP A 72 -7.96 -10.61 -2.63
CA ASP A 72 -7.66 -9.98 -1.34
C ASP A 72 -6.49 -8.99 -1.44
N SER A 73 -5.50 -9.24 -2.31
CA SER A 73 -4.35 -8.33 -2.44
C SER A 73 -4.72 -6.98 -3.07
N VAL A 74 -5.79 -6.94 -3.86
CA VAL A 74 -6.28 -5.70 -4.52
C VAL A 74 -7.48 -5.07 -3.80
N LEU A 75 -8.04 -5.73 -2.78
CA LEU A 75 -9.14 -5.22 -1.99
C LEU A 75 -8.64 -4.44 -0.76
N VAL A 76 -8.98 -3.16 -0.71
CA VAL A 76 -8.83 -2.30 0.47
C VAL A 76 -10.06 -2.51 1.36
N ALA A 77 -10.01 -3.57 2.17
CA ALA A 77 -11.12 -3.94 3.06
C ALA A 77 -11.24 -3.00 4.28
N ASP A 78 -10.12 -2.47 4.76
CA ASP A 78 -10.10 -1.46 5.82
C ASP A 78 -9.64 -0.11 5.24
N PRO A 79 -10.54 0.90 5.12
CA PRO A 79 -10.18 2.21 4.60
C PRO A 79 -9.21 2.97 5.51
N THR A 80 -8.97 2.50 6.73
CA THR A 80 -7.99 3.12 7.64
C THR A 80 -6.58 2.60 7.44
N ALA A 81 -6.41 1.45 6.78
CA ALA A 81 -5.11 0.82 6.54
C ALA A 81 -4.16 1.62 5.64
N PRO A 82 -4.60 2.32 4.57
CA PRO A 82 -3.72 3.16 3.78
C PRO A 82 -3.21 4.34 4.60
N THR A 83 -1.92 4.38 4.90
CA THR A 83 -1.30 5.48 5.64
C THR A 83 -1.19 6.70 4.75
N ALA A 84 -1.54 7.88 5.27
CA ALA A 84 -1.25 9.11 4.57
C ALA A 84 0.27 9.29 4.44
N ARG A 85 0.72 9.96 3.37
CA ARG A 85 2.15 10.24 3.15
C ARG A 85 2.74 11.29 4.12
N PHE A 86 1.93 11.85 5.00
CA PHE A 86 2.42 12.66 6.11
C PHE A 86 3.09 11.74 7.13
N ALA A 87 4.19 12.17 7.77
CA ALA A 87 4.78 11.35 8.83
C ALA A 87 3.81 11.10 10.00
N ILE A 88 2.75 11.93 10.15
CA ILE A 88 1.59 11.63 10.98
C ILE A 88 0.38 11.35 10.10
N ASP A 89 -0.11 10.13 10.22
CA ASP A 89 -1.27 9.66 9.52
C ASP A 89 -2.57 10.38 9.96
N TYR A 90 -3.54 10.46 9.06
CA TYR A 90 -4.86 10.96 9.41
C TYR A 90 -5.54 10.03 10.43
N PRO A 91 -6.27 10.58 11.40
CA PRO A 91 -7.05 9.76 12.31
C PRO A 91 -8.03 8.83 11.57
N ASP A 92 -8.18 7.61 12.07
CA ASP A 92 -9.15 6.62 11.61
C ASP A 92 -10.55 7.18 11.29
N HIS A 93 -11.07 8.03 12.17
CA HIS A 93 -12.41 8.59 12.02
C HIS A 93 -12.51 9.49 10.78
N TYR A 94 -11.46 10.26 10.47
CA TYR A 94 -11.38 11.07 9.26
C TYR A 94 -11.40 10.20 8.01
N LYS A 95 -10.55 9.16 7.96
CA LYS A 95 -10.49 8.25 6.82
C LYS A 95 -11.81 7.52 6.60
N ARG A 96 -12.46 7.06 7.67
CA ARG A 96 -13.80 6.46 7.61
C ARG A 96 -14.85 7.44 7.10
N ASP A 97 -14.80 8.70 7.50
CA ASP A 97 -15.74 9.71 7.02
C ASP A 97 -15.52 10.08 5.55
N ARG A 98 -14.27 10.15 5.10
CA ARG A 98 -13.92 10.31 3.67
C ARG A 98 -14.39 9.10 2.86
N TYR A 99 -14.13 7.90 3.34
CA TYR A 99 -14.59 6.66 2.71
C TYR A 99 -16.11 6.58 2.60
N ARG A 100 -16.85 6.87 3.68
CA ARG A 100 -18.32 6.93 3.65
C ARG A 100 -18.83 7.96 2.65
N ARG A 101 -18.14 9.10 2.52
CA ARG A 101 -18.46 10.09 1.49
C ARG A 101 -18.27 9.49 0.10
N LEU A 102 -17.13 8.88 -0.18
CA LEU A 102 -16.84 8.21 -1.45
C LEU A 102 -17.96 7.25 -1.84
N ILE A 103 -18.33 6.33 -0.95
CA ILE A 103 -19.39 5.36 -1.21
C ILE A 103 -20.75 6.04 -1.44
N ARG A 104 -21.11 7.01 -0.58
CA ARG A 104 -22.43 7.68 -0.65
C ARG A 104 -22.58 8.60 -1.87
N THR A 105 -21.53 9.32 -2.26
CA THR A 105 -21.59 10.35 -3.30
C THR A 105 -20.91 9.93 -4.60
N GLY A 106 -20.23 8.78 -4.62
CA GLY A 106 -19.48 8.28 -5.77
C GLY A 106 -18.10 8.93 -5.96
N SER A 107 -17.75 9.94 -5.16
CA SER A 107 -16.51 10.70 -5.29
C SER A 107 -16.05 11.31 -3.96
N MET A 108 -14.74 11.39 -3.75
CA MET A 108 -14.12 12.10 -2.62
C MET A 108 -12.80 12.73 -3.05
N THR A 109 -12.47 13.89 -2.47
CA THR A 109 -11.14 14.50 -2.58
C THR A 109 -10.46 14.47 -1.23
N ALA A 110 -9.19 14.09 -1.21
CA ALA A 110 -8.33 14.07 -0.02
C ALA A 110 -6.89 14.45 -0.37
N LEU A 111 -6.18 15.00 0.61
CA LEU A 111 -4.78 15.38 0.50
C LEU A 111 -3.91 14.24 1.04
N ASN A 112 -2.92 13.74 0.29
CA ASN A 112 -1.97 12.68 0.69
C ASN A 112 -2.60 11.39 1.26
N TYR A 113 -3.90 11.19 1.09
CA TYR A 113 -4.63 9.97 1.45
C TYR A 113 -5.20 9.38 0.17
N ALA A 114 -4.61 8.28 -0.26
CA ALA A 114 -4.91 7.66 -1.55
C ALA A 114 -5.40 6.22 -1.35
N LEU A 115 -6.55 5.89 -1.94
CA LEU A 115 -7.10 4.52 -1.96
C LEU A 115 -6.57 3.68 -3.12
N THR A 116 -6.03 4.36 -4.13
CA THR A 116 -5.28 3.78 -5.25
C THR A 116 -4.20 4.76 -5.68
N TYR A 117 -3.29 4.34 -6.54
CA TYR A 117 -2.16 5.14 -7.03
C TYR A 117 -1.94 4.95 -8.52
N THR A 118 -1.20 5.87 -9.11
CA THR A 118 -0.61 5.71 -10.43
C THR A 118 0.81 5.18 -10.31
N TYR A 119 1.23 4.36 -11.28
CA TYR A 119 2.58 3.84 -11.38
C TYR A 119 3.09 3.97 -12.82
N GLU A 120 4.42 4.04 -12.97
CA GLU A 120 5.06 4.03 -14.28
C GLU A 120 5.02 2.62 -14.85
N PHE A 121 4.78 2.53 -16.15
CA PHE A 121 4.71 1.27 -16.88
C PHE A 121 5.37 1.47 -18.23
N GLY A 122 6.69 1.26 -18.27
CA GLY A 122 7.50 1.61 -19.44
C GLY A 122 7.36 3.08 -19.82
N SER A 123 6.75 3.35 -20.97
CA SER A 123 6.54 4.71 -21.50
C SER A 123 5.22 5.37 -21.09
N GLU A 124 4.36 4.67 -20.34
CA GLU A 124 3.07 5.20 -19.92
C GLU A 124 2.90 5.21 -18.40
N THR A 125 1.86 5.90 -17.94
CA THR A 125 1.43 5.89 -16.55
C THR A 125 0.11 5.13 -16.46
N ARG A 126 0.04 4.13 -15.58
CA ARG A 126 -1.16 3.32 -15.33
C ARG A 126 -1.72 3.59 -13.94
N GLU A 127 -3.01 3.33 -13.78
CA GLU A 127 -3.69 3.30 -12.48
C GLU A 127 -3.66 1.87 -11.91
N ALA A 128 -3.27 1.73 -10.65
CA ALA A 128 -3.35 0.44 -9.95
C ALA A 128 -4.81 0.04 -9.78
N ALA A 129 -5.13 -1.19 -10.17
CA ALA A 129 -6.48 -1.72 -9.99
C ALA A 129 -6.72 -2.02 -8.51
N ARG A 130 -7.44 -1.11 -7.83
CA ARG A 130 -7.83 -1.25 -6.43
C ARG A 130 -9.34 -1.27 -6.28
N PHE A 131 -9.78 -2.05 -5.31
CA PHE A 131 -11.19 -2.25 -5.01
C PHE A 131 -11.48 -1.97 -3.56
N VAL A 132 -12.71 -1.59 -3.27
CA VAL A 132 -13.21 -1.34 -1.92
C VAL A 132 -14.56 -2.02 -1.75
N VAL A 133 -14.99 -2.22 -0.50
CA VAL A 133 -16.27 -2.87 -0.18
C VAL A 133 -17.10 -2.03 0.78
N ASP A 134 -18.34 -1.76 0.40
CA ASP A 134 -19.35 -1.27 1.33
C ASP A 134 -20.04 -2.48 1.93
N ASP A 135 -19.59 -2.89 3.11
CA ASP A 135 -20.26 -3.90 3.92
C ASP A 135 -21.26 -3.18 4.83
N ALA A 136 -22.51 -3.05 4.36
CA ALA A 136 -23.61 -2.56 5.18
C ALA A 136 -23.93 -3.64 6.23
N GLY A 137 -23.12 -3.67 7.30
CA GLY A 137 -23.04 -4.75 8.30
C GLY A 137 -24.36 -5.39 8.69
N THR A 138 -24.69 -6.48 8.00
CA THR A 138 -25.64 -7.50 8.43
C THR A 138 -24.97 -8.85 8.24
N ASP A 139 -25.08 -9.72 9.23
CA ASP A 139 -24.36 -10.99 9.41
C ASP A 139 -24.62 -12.07 8.33
N GLU A 140 -25.03 -11.70 7.12
CA GLU A 140 -25.25 -12.58 5.97
C GLU A 140 -24.65 -11.88 4.73
N ASP A 141 -23.96 -12.62 3.86
CA ASP A 141 -23.32 -12.17 2.60
C ASP A 141 -24.24 -11.36 1.63
N ASP A 142 -25.48 -11.11 2.00
CA ASP A 142 -26.47 -10.29 1.29
C ASP A 142 -26.41 -8.84 1.79
N GLY A 143 -25.58 -8.02 1.13
CA GLY A 143 -25.54 -6.57 1.38
C GLY A 143 -24.25 -5.88 0.97
N ALA A 144 -23.17 -6.64 0.74
CA ALA A 144 -21.89 -6.07 0.32
C ALA A 144 -21.96 -5.57 -1.14
N THR A 145 -21.51 -4.34 -1.37
CA THR A 145 -21.23 -3.88 -2.74
C THR A 145 -19.74 -3.63 -2.89
N TYR A 146 -19.14 -4.24 -3.90
CA TYR A 146 -17.74 -4.06 -4.26
C TYR A 146 -17.64 -2.99 -5.34
N TYR A 147 -16.67 -2.11 -5.18
CA TYR A 147 -16.42 -1.00 -6.08
C TYR A 147 -14.98 -1.03 -6.59
N ARG A 148 -14.77 -0.67 -7.85
CA ARG A 148 -13.46 -0.26 -8.37
C ARG A 148 -13.23 1.20 -8.02
N VAL A 149 -12.06 1.51 -7.48
CA VAL A 149 -11.63 2.88 -7.19
C VAL A 149 -10.85 3.43 -8.38
N HIS A 150 -11.14 4.67 -8.74
CA HIS A 150 -10.44 5.42 -9.79
C HIS A 150 -9.83 6.71 -9.26
N ILE A 151 -8.86 7.26 -9.98
CA ILE A 151 -8.33 8.61 -9.84
C ILE A 151 -8.94 9.46 -10.95
N GLU A 152 -9.82 10.40 -10.59
CA GLU A 152 -10.42 11.34 -11.55
C GLU A 152 -9.52 12.55 -11.81
N ASP A 153 -8.85 13.01 -10.76
CA ASP A 153 -7.95 14.16 -10.80
C ASP A 153 -6.86 13.97 -9.74
N GLN A 154 -5.64 14.35 -10.08
CA GLN A 154 -4.51 14.36 -9.16
C GLN A 154 -3.68 15.60 -9.43
N ARG A 155 -3.46 16.40 -8.39
CA ARG A 155 -2.71 17.65 -8.50
C ARG A 155 -1.85 17.91 -7.29
N THR A 156 -0.76 18.60 -7.53
CA THR A 156 0.09 19.14 -6.47
C THR A 156 -0.52 20.44 -5.96
N VAL A 157 -0.60 20.60 -4.64
CA VAL A 157 -1.12 21.80 -4.00
C VAL A 157 -0.03 22.48 -3.20
N GLU A 158 0.36 23.69 -3.61
CA GLU A 158 1.34 24.50 -2.89
C GLU A 158 0.68 25.29 -1.75
N ARG A 159 1.13 25.05 -0.52
CA ARG A 159 0.72 25.81 0.67
C ARG A 159 1.91 25.95 1.61
N GLU A 160 1.85 26.94 2.49
CA GLU A 160 2.79 27.03 3.61
C GLU A 160 2.39 26.03 4.69
N TRP A 161 3.37 25.28 5.18
CA TRP A 161 3.20 24.26 6.22
C TRP A 161 4.26 24.45 7.29
N TRP A 162 3.95 23.94 8.48
CA TRP A 162 4.98 23.66 9.48
C TRP A 162 5.49 22.23 9.26
N GLU A 163 6.80 22.06 9.38
CA GLU A 163 7.50 20.79 9.46
C GLU A 163 8.22 20.73 10.80
N PHE A 164 7.99 19.66 11.56
CA PHE A 164 8.81 19.32 12.72
C PHE A 164 9.70 18.13 12.35
N TYR A 165 11.00 18.21 12.62
CA TYR A 165 11.94 17.12 12.31
C TYR A 165 13.02 17.00 13.38
N LEU A 166 13.68 15.85 13.37
CA LEU A 166 14.75 15.49 14.27
C LEU A 166 16.00 15.24 13.45
N ASP A 167 17.04 16.03 13.66
CA ASP A 167 18.30 15.93 12.92
C ASP A 167 19.33 15.12 13.72
N LEU A 168 20.02 14.17 13.08
CA LEU A 168 20.95 13.27 13.78
C LEU A 168 22.20 14.03 14.23
N VAL A 169 22.54 13.92 15.52
CA VAL A 169 23.73 14.57 16.09
C VAL A 169 24.76 13.52 16.49
N ASP A 170 25.88 13.51 15.77
CA ASP A 170 26.99 12.58 16.02
C ASP A 170 27.80 12.91 17.28
N ASP A 171 28.04 14.21 17.54
CA ASP A 171 28.84 14.69 18.67
C ASP A 171 28.12 15.85 19.38
N PRO A 172 27.18 15.54 20.29
CA PRO A 172 26.46 16.56 21.03
C PRO A 172 27.40 17.27 22.02
N PRO A 173 27.12 18.54 22.40
CA PRO A 173 27.86 19.22 23.46
C PRO A 173 27.93 18.39 24.75
N ALA A 174 29.06 18.47 25.46
CA ALA A 174 29.29 17.67 26.67
C ALA A 174 28.28 17.97 27.81
N ASP A 175 27.68 19.16 27.79
CA ASP A 175 26.66 19.66 28.70
C ASP A 175 25.25 19.68 28.06
N ALA A 176 25.07 19.05 26.90
CA ALA A 176 23.76 18.99 26.25
C ALA A 176 22.72 18.30 27.15
N GLU A 177 21.58 18.97 27.33
CA GLU A 177 20.41 18.40 27.97
C GLU A 177 19.41 17.96 26.91
N GLY A 178 18.94 16.71 27.01
CA GLY A 178 17.99 16.14 26.06
C GLY A 178 16.81 15.49 26.78
N VAL A 179 15.63 15.57 26.17
CA VAL A 179 14.44 14.86 26.64
C VAL A 179 14.43 13.44 26.09
N THR A 180 13.89 12.49 26.87
CA THR A 180 13.67 11.11 26.39
C THR A 180 12.18 10.90 26.17
N PRO A 181 11.74 10.45 24.98
CA PRO A 181 10.34 10.11 24.75
C PRO A 181 9.86 8.96 25.67
N PRO A 182 8.59 8.96 26.10
CA PRO A 182 7.59 10.00 25.87
C PRO A 182 7.87 11.26 26.69
N VAL A 183 7.76 12.44 26.07
CA VAL A 183 7.96 13.73 26.73
C VAL A 183 6.66 14.15 27.43
N GLU A 184 6.48 13.77 28.69
CA GLU A 184 5.20 13.91 29.43
C GLU A 184 4.68 15.34 29.59
N SER A 185 5.53 16.35 29.42
CA SER A 185 5.12 17.76 29.43
C SER A 185 4.40 18.20 28.15
N LEU A 186 4.52 17.43 27.07
CA LEU A 186 3.87 17.70 25.79
C LEU A 186 2.42 17.18 25.77
N SER A 187 1.60 17.81 24.93
CA SER A 187 0.26 17.31 24.62
C SER A 187 0.32 15.92 23.98
N GLU A 188 -0.80 15.19 23.95
CA GLU A 188 -0.88 13.91 23.23
C GLU A 188 -0.61 14.07 21.73
N ALA A 189 -1.03 15.19 21.12
CA ALA A 189 -0.76 15.50 19.72
C ALA A 189 0.74 15.71 19.48
N ASP A 190 1.39 16.55 20.30
CA ASP A 190 2.82 16.84 20.17
C ASP A 190 3.69 15.61 20.46
N ARG A 191 3.29 14.75 21.39
CA ARG A 191 3.99 13.47 21.61
C ARG A 191 3.94 12.57 20.37
N ARG A 192 2.80 12.53 19.66
CA ARG A 192 2.69 11.80 18.37
C ARG A 192 3.54 12.43 17.28
N ILE A 193 3.70 13.76 17.28
CA ILE A 193 4.60 14.46 16.35
C ILE A 193 6.07 14.08 16.60
N VAL A 194 6.51 14.07 17.86
CA VAL A 194 7.88 13.63 18.20
C VAL A 194 8.10 12.16 17.83
N ASP A 195 7.13 11.28 18.10
CA ASP A 195 7.21 9.86 17.76
C ASP A 195 7.27 9.64 16.24
N ALA A 196 6.47 10.37 15.47
CA ALA A 196 6.52 10.34 14.00
C ALA A 196 7.86 10.83 13.44
N ALA A 197 8.43 11.89 14.01
CA ALA A 197 9.76 12.37 13.61
C ALA A 197 10.86 11.34 13.94
N LEU A 198 10.76 10.63 15.07
CA LEU A 198 11.65 9.50 15.38
C LEU A 198 11.45 8.35 14.39
N GLY A 199 10.21 8.04 14.03
CA GLY A 199 9.89 7.06 13.00
C GLY A 199 10.56 7.39 11.67
N ALA A 200 10.59 8.66 11.28
CA ALA A 200 11.22 9.13 10.05
C ALA A 200 12.75 8.91 10.04
N VAL A 201 13.46 9.26 11.12
CA VAL A 201 14.93 9.07 11.19
C VAL A 201 15.33 7.61 11.36
N TYR A 202 14.52 6.79 12.03
CA TYR A 202 14.82 5.37 12.14
C TYR A 202 14.47 4.63 10.85
N ALA A 203 13.29 4.85 10.26
CA ALA A 203 12.84 4.21 9.01
C ALA A 203 13.14 2.68 8.94
N ASP A 204 12.98 1.98 10.07
CA ASP A 204 13.35 0.56 10.27
C ASP A 204 14.83 0.20 10.02
N ARG A 205 15.72 1.19 10.14
CA ARG A 205 17.18 1.08 9.96
C ARG A 205 17.92 1.30 11.27
N ASN A 206 19.12 0.73 11.32
CA ASN A 206 20.13 1.01 12.33
C ASN A 206 21.51 0.91 11.64
N PRO A 207 22.28 2.00 11.48
CA PRO A 207 22.08 3.32 12.12
C PRO A 207 20.90 4.13 11.55
N PRO A 208 20.37 5.11 12.33
CA PRO A 208 19.37 6.06 11.83
C PRO A 208 19.93 6.92 10.69
N ILE A 209 19.02 7.51 9.91
CA ILE A 209 19.32 8.40 8.79
C ILE A 209 19.40 9.85 9.32
N ASP A 210 20.38 10.59 8.81
CA ASP A 210 20.43 12.05 8.91
C ASP A 210 19.50 12.65 7.84
N VAL A 211 18.48 13.38 8.29
CA VAL A 211 17.49 14.05 7.43
C VAL A 211 17.72 15.56 7.32
N GLY A 212 18.66 16.15 8.05
CA GLY A 212 18.85 17.60 8.11
C GLY A 212 19.15 18.23 6.75
N GLY A 213 19.80 17.48 5.86
CA GLY A 213 20.12 17.89 4.49
C GLY A 213 19.00 17.72 3.45
N ASP A 214 17.89 17.06 3.80
CA ASP A 214 16.81 16.80 2.85
C ASP A 214 15.93 18.04 2.61
N ALA A 215 15.13 18.00 1.55
CA ALA A 215 14.25 19.10 1.17
C ALA A 215 13.14 19.34 2.21
N PHE A 216 12.62 20.56 2.25
CA PHE A 216 11.46 20.87 3.09
C PHE A 216 10.28 19.95 2.77
N GLY A 217 9.66 19.41 3.82
CA GLY A 217 8.50 18.52 3.73
C GLY A 217 8.83 17.04 3.50
N THR A 218 10.10 16.66 3.52
CA THR A 218 10.54 15.26 3.45
C THR A 218 11.28 14.78 4.71
N ARG A 219 11.56 15.67 5.67
CA ARG A 219 12.41 15.40 6.84
C ARG A 219 11.64 14.85 8.02
N GLY A 220 10.36 15.20 8.13
CA GLY A 220 9.52 14.81 9.25
C GLY A 220 8.03 15.09 9.04
N PRO A 221 7.23 15.03 10.11
CA PRO A 221 5.82 15.34 10.04
C PRO A 221 5.52 16.78 9.60
N LEU A 222 4.67 16.88 8.58
CA LEU A 222 4.00 18.11 8.18
C LEU A 222 2.68 18.27 8.95
N TYR A 223 2.41 19.48 9.42
CA TYR A 223 1.18 19.82 10.14
C TYR A 223 -0.02 19.92 9.18
N HIS A 224 -0.70 18.79 8.94
CA HIS A 224 -1.92 18.78 8.12
C HIS A 224 -3.12 19.46 8.82
N GLU A 225 -4.25 19.62 8.13
CA GLU A 225 -5.46 20.34 8.60
C GLU A 225 -6.11 19.85 9.92
N LEU A 226 -5.65 18.72 10.47
CA LEU A 226 -6.12 18.15 11.73
C LEU A 226 -5.03 18.15 12.82
N LEU A 227 -3.89 18.80 12.54
CA LEU A 227 -2.83 19.10 13.49
C LEU A 227 -2.79 20.62 13.62
N ASP A 228 -3.37 21.13 14.70
CA ASP A 228 -3.40 22.57 14.93
C ASP A 228 -2.00 23.05 15.35
N ALA A 229 -1.34 23.78 14.44
CA ALA A 229 -0.04 24.36 14.69
C ALA A 229 -0.10 25.46 15.76
N ASP A 230 -1.23 26.16 15.92
CA ASP A 230 -1.37 27.23 16.91
C ASP A 230 -1.54 26.67 18.34
N GLU A 231 -1.97 25.41 18.47
CA GLU A 231 -2.07 24.70 19.76
C GLU A 231 -0.82 23.86 20.09
N SER A 232 0.10 23.69 19.14
CA SER A 232 1.30 22.87 19.29
C SER A 232 2.40 23.60 20.05
N ALA A 233 3.00 22.93 21.03
CA ALA A 233 4.16 23.47 21.74
C ALA A 233 5.48 23.31 20.96
N LEU A 234 5.48 22.56 19.84
CA LEU A 234 6.68 22.24 19.08
C LEU A 234 7.02 23.28 18.00
N VAL A 235 6.06 24.13 17.63
CA VAL A 235 6.23 25.19 16.63
C VAL A 235 5.84 26.54 17.24
N PRO A 236 6.49 27.65 16.83
CA PRO A 236 7.67 27.71 15.98
C PRO A 236 8.96 27.24 16.66
N ASP A 237 8.98 27.18 17.99
CA ASP A 237 10.18 26.92 18.79
C ASP A 237 9.92 25.73 19.73
N PRO A 238 10.53 24.55 19.50
CA PRO A 238 10.39 23.40 20.39
C PRO A 238 10.88 23.70 21.81
N PRO A 239 10.27 23.12 22.86
CA PRO A 239 10.62 23.42 24.25
C PRO A 239 11.89 22.70 24.74
N PHE A 240 12.57 21.99 23.85
CA PHE A 240 13.82 21.27 24.08
C PHE A 240 14.68 21.35 22.82
N GLU A 241 15.99 21.42 23.00
CA GLU A 241 16.94 21.43 21.88
C GLU A 241 17.22 20.01 21.36
N TYR A 242 17.27 19.02 22.27
CA TYR A 242 17.61 17.65 21.90
C TYR A 242 16.57 16.63 22.36
N VAL A 243 16.36 15.62 21.52
CA VAL A 243 15.67 14.37 21.85
C VAL A 243 16.71 13.25 21.91
N ARG A 244 16.64 12.41 22.94
CA ARG A 244 17.50 11.24 23.10
C ARG A 244 16.69 9.96 22.93
N SER A 245 17.13 9.11 22.01
CA SER A 245 16.50 7.81 21.73
C SER A 245 17.56 6.79 21.30
N ASN A 246 17.51 5.56 21.83
CA ASN A 246 18.48 4.47 21.60
C ASN A 246 19.96 4.91 21.62
N ASP A 247 20.37 5.62 22.67
CA ASP A 247 21.72 6.15 22.86
C ASP A 247 22.21 7.12 21.76
N ARG A 248 21.29 7.66 20.97
CA ARG A 248 21.53 8.70 19.95
C ARG A 248 20.88 10.01 20.35
N TRP A 249 21.44 11.09 19.81
CA TRP A 249 21.01 12.46 20.02
C TRP A 249 20.43 13.00 18.72
N PHE A 250 19.32 13.71 18.85
CA PHE A 250 18.68 14.35 17.73
C PHE A 250 18.36 15.79 18.07
N ALA A 251 18.76 16.75 17.23
CA ALA A 251 18.39 18.14 17.38
C ALA A 251 16.95 18.34 16.91
N ALA A 252 16.13 19.02 17.72
CA ALA A 252 14.74 19.28 17.41
C ALA A 252 14.59 20.58 16.63
N HIS A 253 13.94 20.48 15.48
CA HIS A 253 13.74 21.61 14.58
C HIS A 253 12.27 21.75 14.21
N ALA A 254 11.85 23.01 14.08
CA ALA A 254 10.57 23.41 13.52
C ALA A 254 10.82 24.45 12.44
N GLU A 255 10.35 24.20 11.23
CA GLU A 255 10.53 25.09 10.09
C GLU A 255 9.19 25.35 9.40
N ARG A 256 9.00 26.58 8.93
CA ARG A 256 7.87 26.94 8.08
C ARG A 256 8.36 27.12 6.65
N GLY A 257 7.71 26.44 5.72
CA GLY A 257 8.11 26.44 4.32
C GLY A 257 6.97 26.02 3.41
N THR A 258 7.21 26.06 2.11
CA THR A 258 6.24 25.59 1.11
C THR A 258 6.48 24.12 0.85
N ALA A 259 5.47 23.30 1.13
CA ALA A 259 5.43 21.91 0.69
C ALA A 259 4.34 21.73 -0.38
N THR A 260 4.50 20.65 -1.15
CA THR A 260 3.75 20.33 -2.35
C THR A 260 3.01 18.98 -2.18
N PRO A 261 2.14 18.81 -1.16
CA PRO A 261 1.37 17.57 -1.02
C PRO A 261 0.47 17.31 -2.23
N THR A 262 0.18 16.03 -2.47
CA THR A 262 -0.68 15.58 -3.56
C THR A 262 -2.13 15.58 -3.10
N GLU A 263 -2.99 16.32 -3.80
CA GLU A 263 -4.44 16.20 -3.65
C GLU A 263 -4.98 15.28 -4.73
N THR A 264 -5.72 14.26 -4.30
CA THR A 264 -6.29 13.25 -5.19
C THR A 264 -7.81 13.22 -5.05
N THR A 265 -8.50 13.31 -6.19
CA THR A 265 -9.93 13.08 -6.29
C THR A 265 -10.15 11.65 -6.78
N HIS A 266 -10.81 10.87 -5.94
CA HIS A 266 -11.20 9.49 -6.24
C HIS A 266 -12.67 9.40 -6.61
N SER A 267 -12.99 8.45 -7.47
CA SER A 267 -14.37 7.97 -7.68
C SER A 267 -14.48 6.47 -7.57
N VAL A 268 -15.72 5.99 -7.50
CA VAL A 268 -16.03 4.56 -7.38
C VAL A 268 -17.06 4.11 -8.40
N GLU A 269 -16.80 2.96 -9.02
CA GLU A 269 -17.74 2.25 -9.89
C GLU A 269 -18.14 0.92 -9.25
N PRO A 270 -19.45 0.62 -9.05
CA PRO A 270 -19.88 -0.69 -8.56
C PRO A 270 -19.52 -1.79 -9.56
N VAL A 271 -18.88 -2.87 -9.10
CA VAL A 271 -18.44 -3.97 -9.95
C VAL A 271 -19.08 -5.33 -9.62
N ALA A 272 -19.50 -5.52 -8.37
CA ALA A 272 -20.12 -6.76 -7.90
C ALA A 272 -20.93 -6.53 -6.62
N SER A 273 -21.92 -7.39 -6.37
CA SER A 273 -22.75 -7.38 -5.16
C SER A 273 -22.59 -8.65 -4.31
N THR A 274 -21.65 -9.52 -4.69
CA THR A 274 -21.30 -10.73 -3.93
C THR A 274 -19.78 -10.90 -3.96
N ARG A 275 -19.24 -11.61 -2.97
CA ARG A 275 -17.81 -11.94 -2.94
C ARG A 275 -17.40 -12.77 -4.15
N ALA A 276 -18.21 -13.75 -4.55
CA ALA A 276 -17.89 -14.62 -5.69
C ALA A 276 -17.82 -13.85 -7.01
N ASP A 277 -18.80 -12.99 -7.29
CA ASP A 277 -18.80 -12.17 -8.51
C ASP A 277 -17.63 -11.17 -8.52
N PHE A 278 -17.25 -10.65 -7.34
CA PHE A 278 -16.07 -9.81 -7.18
C PHE A 278 -14.79 -10.56 -7.55
N GLU A 279 -14.59 -11.76 -7.01
CA GLU A 279 -13.40 -12.56 -7.32
C GLU A 279 -13.29 -12.90 -8.80
N ASP A 280 -14.41 -13.27 -9.43
CA ASP A 280 -14.46 -13.53 -10.87
C ASP A 280 -14.14 -12.29 -11.68
N ARG A 281 -14.67 -11.12 -11.26
CA ARG A 281 -14.37 -9.84 -11.88
C ARG A 281 -12.90 -9.47 -11.77
N VAL A 282 -12.27 -9.64 -10.60
CA VAL A 282 -10.85 -9.35 -10.41
C VAL A 282 -10.03 -10.25 -11.33
N ARG A 283 -10.30 -11.56 -11.32
CA ARG A 283 -9.58 -12.51 -12.18
C ARG A 283 -9.73 -12.16 -13.66
N SER A 284 -10.95 -11.89 -14.13
CA SER A 284 -11.19 -11.56 -15.55
C SER A 284 -10.58 -10.22 -15.99
N THR A 285 -10.40 -9.29 -15.06
CA THR A 285 -9.90 -7.94 -15.35
C THR A 285 -8.38 -7.88 -15.31
N LEU A 286 -7.75 -8.58 -14.36
CA LEU A 286 -6.31 -8.49 -14.12
C LEU A 286 -5.52 -9.60 -14.80
N ILE A 287 -6.06 -10.82 -14.83
CA ILE A 287 -5.36 -11.96 -15.42
C ILE A 287 -5.64 -11.93 -16.92
N GLY A 288 -4.72 -11.31 -17.66
CA GLY A 288 -4.84 -11.17 -19.11
C GLY A 288 -4.36 -12.39 -19.90
N THR A 289 -3.59 -13.29 -19.26
CA THR A 289 -2.86 -14.33 -19.99
C THR A 289 -2.54 -15.57 -19.16
N ASP A 290 -2.24 -16.65 -19.87
CA ASP A 290 -1.73 -17.90 -19.32
C ASP A 290 -0.33 -18.15 -19.89
N LEU A 291 0.65 -18.33 -19.01
CA LEU A 291 2.06 -18.61 -19.31
C LEU A 291 2.46 -20.04 -18.98
N SER A 292 1.48 -20.94 -18.77
CA SER A 292 1.72 -22.37 -18.59
C SER A 292 2.46 -23.00 -19.78
N PRO A 293 3.13 -24.16 -19.59
CA PRO A 293 3.86 -24.85 -20.65
C PRO A 293 3.00 -25.07 -21.92
N GLY A 294 3.53 -24.65 -23.07
CA GLY A 294 2.84 -24.69 -24.36
C GLY A 294 2.15 -23.39 -24.78
N SER A 295 2.02 -22.42 -23.87
CA SER A 295 1.52 -21.06 -24.18
C SER A 295 2.61 -20.10 -24.68
N LEU A 296 3.89 -20.51 -24.57
CA LEU A 296 5.09 -19.78 -25.00
C LEU A 296 6.01 -20.71 -25.81
N PRO A 297 6.90 -20.17 -26.66
CA PRO A 297 8.06 -20.89 -27.16
C PRO A 297 8.92 -21.45 -26.01
N ASP A 298 9.64 -22.54 -26.23
CA ASP A 298 10.42 -23.24 -25.19
C ASP A 298 11.37 -22.32 -24.42
N GLU A 299 12.03 -21.39 -25.11
CA GLU A 299 12.95 -20.43 -24.49
C GLU A 299 12.23 -19.43 -23.55
N GLY A 300 11.03 -18.99 -23.90
CA GLY A 300 10.21 -18.12 -23.04
C GLY A 300 9.64 -18.88 -21.84
N ALA A 301 9.30 -20.16 -22.01
CA ALA A 301 8.88 -21.02 -20.90
C ALA A 301 9.99 -21.19 -19.86
N ASP A 302 11.26 -21.22 -20.29
CA ASP A 302 12.42 -21.28 -19.40
C ASP A 302 12.62 -20.00 -18.58
N VAL A 303 12.38 -18.83 -19.18
CA VAL A 303 12.37 -17.52 -18.48
C VAL A 303 11.33 -17.53 -17.36
N VAL A 304 10.06 -17.84 -17.69
CA VAL A 304 8.96 -17.88 -16.72
C VAL A 304 9.23 -18.90 -15.60
N ARG A 305 9.66 -20.10 -15.97
CA ARG A 305 10.00 -21.15 -15.01
C ARG A 305 11.13 -20.74 -14.07
N THR A 306 12.12 -20.00 -14.57
CA THR A 306 13.22 -19.49 -13.75
C THR A 306 12.70 -18.43 -12.78
N ALA A 307 11.95 -17.45 -13.27
CA ALA A 307 11.37 -16.39 -12.43
C ALA A 307 10.47 -16.94 -11.32
N VAL A 308 9.71 -18.01 -11.58
CA VAL A 308 8.82 -18.65 -10.60
C VAL A 308 9.57 -19.55 -9.61
N ARG A 309 10.57 -20.32 -10.06
CA ARG A 309 11.26 -21.32 -9.21
C ARG A 309 12.43 -20.76 -8.39
N THR A 310 12.91 -19.59 -8.76
CA THR A 310 14.04 -18.89 -8.15
C THR A 310 13.57 -17.50 -7.70
N PRO A 311 14.37 -16.69 -6.99
CA PRO A 311 13.87 -15.38 -6.57
C PRO A 311 13.57 -14.43 -7.75
N PHE A 312 14.20 -14.64 -8.91
CA PHE A 312 14.00 -13.86 -10.14
C PHE A 312 14.74 -14.49 -11.33
N TYR A 313 14.31 -14.16 -12.54
CA TYR A 313 15.10 -14.31 -13.77
C TYR A 313 15.89 -13.01 -14.02
N GLU A 314 17.14 -13.13 -14.47
CA GLU A 314 18.01 -12.00 -14.79
C GLU A 314 18.75 -12.25 -16.09
N GLU A 315 18.87 -11.23 -16.93
CA GLU A 315 19.71 -11.22 -18.12
C GLU A 315 20.36 -9.86 -18.35
N GLU A 316 21.54 -9.86 -18.99
CA GLU A 316 22.21 -8.62 -19.40
C GLU A 316 21.49 -7.98 -20.59
N LEU A 317 21.56 -6.65 -20.71
CA LEU A 317 21.09 -5.96 -21.91
C LEU A 317 21.96 -6.32 -23.13
N PRO A 318 21.39 -6.39 -24.36
CA PRO A 318 20.01 -6.07 -24.71
C PRO A 318 19.01 -7.20 -24.38
N MET A 319 17.72 -6.84 -24.28
CA MET A 319 16.64 -7.78 -23.98
C MET A 319 16.59 -8.93 -25.00
N SER A 320 16.63 -10.17 -24.49
CA SER A 320 16.55 -11.37 -25.30
C SER A 320 15.18 -11.50 -25.97
N ALA A 321 15.13 -12.21 -27.10
CA ALA A 321 13.86 -12.52 -27.77
C ALA A 321 12.92 -13.33 -26.87
N ALA A 322 13.48 -14.16 -25.98
CA ALA A 322 12.72 -14.96 -25.02
C ALA A 322 12.02 -14.07 -23.98
N LEU A 323 12.75 -13.17 -23.31
CA LEU A 323 12.17 -12.23 -22.35
C LEU A 323 11.18 -11.28 -23.03
N ARG A 324 11.52 -10.76 -24.21
CA ARG A 324 10.60 -9.92 -25.00
C ARG A 324 9.28 -10.63 -25.28
N SER A 325 9.31 -11.89 -25.69
CA SER A 325 8.10 -12.69 -25.95
C SER A 325 7.25 -12.88 -24.68
N VAL A 326 7.88 -13.06 -23.51
CA VAL A 326 7.18 -13.12 -22.22
C VAL A 326 6.50 -11.78 -21.92
N MET A 327 7.21 -10.66 -22.06
CA MET A 327 6.68 -9.31 -21.81
C MET A 327 5.56 -8.93 -22.78
N GLU A 328 5.67 -9.28 -24.05
CA GLU A 328 4.58 -9.15 -25.03
C GLU A 328 3.34 -9.92 -24.59
N ARG A 329 3.52 -11.15 -24.11
CA ARG A 329 2.41 -12.01 -23.65
C ARG A 329 1.76 -11.50 -22.37
N LEU A 330 2.53 -10.84 -21.51
CA LEU A 330 2.07 -10.13 -20.31
C LEU A 330 1.39 -8.79 -20.64
N GLY A 331 1.38 -8.34 -21.90
CA GLY A 331 0.74 -7.08 -22.32
C GLY A 331 1.61 -5.84 -22.11
N ALA A 332 2.93 -6.01 -21.99
CA ALA A 332 3.90 -4.91 -21.91
C ALA A 332 4.55 -4.58 -23.26
N GLY A 333 4.42 -5.44 -24.26
CA GLY A 333 5.21 -5.39 -25.50
C GLY A 333 5.24 -4.04 -26.23
N GLU A 334 4.08 -3.39 -26.36
CA GLU A 334 3.95 -2.08 -27.02
C GLU A 334 4.47 -0.90 -26.17
N HIS A 335 4.77 -1.14 -24.89
CA HIS A 335 5.30 -0.17 -23.95
C HIS A 335 6.80 -0.40 -23.65
N LEU A 336 7.38 -1.49 -24.17
CA LEU A 336 8.80 -1.76 -24.05
C LEU A 336 9.60 -0.70 -24.82
N PRO A 337 10.65 -0.12 -24.21
CA PRO A 337 11.57 0.74 -24.94
C PRO A 337 12.37 -0.06 -25.97
N ALA A 338 13.06 0.66 -26.86
CA ALA A 338 14.06 0.05 -27.72
C ALA A 338 15.21 -0.54 -26.89
N ASP A 339 15.94 -1.52 -27.44
CA ASP A 339 17.02 -2.23 -26.74
C ASP A 339 18.12 -1.32 -26.19
N ASP A 340 18.37 -0.19 -26.86
CA ASP A 340 19.36 0.83 -26.48
C ASP A 340 18.78 1.96 -25.63
N ALA A 341 17.50 1.89 -25.29
CA ALA A 341 16.76 2.92 -24.55
C ALA A 341 16.30 2.47 -23.16
N PHE A 342 16.76 1.30 -22.68
CA PHE A 342 16.58 0.92 -21.28
C PHE A 342 17.45 1.79 -20.36
N GLU A 343 16.80 2.58 -19.52
CA GLU A 343 17.43 3.42 -18.51
C GLU A 343 17.02 2.96 -17.11
N LEU A 344 17.82 3.29 -16.10
CA LEU A 344 17.45 3.05 -14.71
C LEU A 344 16.15 3.77 -14.36
N GLY A 345 15.29 3.09 -13.61
CA GLY A 345 13.97 3.59 -13.21
C GLY A 345 12.84 3.17 -14.13
N ILE A 346 13.11 2.56 -15.29
CA ILE A 346 12.05 1.92 -16.08
C ILE A 346 11.60 0.65 -15.38
N GLU A 347 10.31 0.59 -15.06
CA GLU A 347 9.67 -0.52 -14.37
C GLU A 347 8.37 -0.94 -15.10
N PHE A 348 8.04 -2.23 -15.02
CA PHE A 348 6.78 -2.79 -15.48
C PHE A 348 6.21 -3.66 -14.37
N ASP A 349 5.39 -3.05 -13.52
CA ASP A 349 4.78 -3.72 -12.39
C ASP A 349 3.36 -4.20 -12.69
N HIS A 350 2.81 -5.00 -11.77
CA HIS A 350 1.40 -5.39 -11.77
C HIS A 350 0.99 -6.19 -13.02
N LEU A 351 1.90 -6.99 -13.58
CA LEU A 351 1.60 -7.89 -14.70
C LEU A 351 1.11 -9.24 -14.17
N PHE A 352 -0.18 -9.54 -14.31
CA PHE A 352 -0.76 -10.77 -13.77
C PHE A 352 -0.94 -11.85 -14.83
N ALA A 353 -0.53 -13.08 -14.50
CA ALA A 353 -0.73 -14.25 -15.34
C ALA A 353 -0.95 -15.52 -14.52
N THR A 354 -1.51 -16.55 -15.16
CA THR A 354 -1.47 -17.90 -14.61
C THR A 354 -0.24 -18.66 -15.07
N VAL A 355 0.35 -19.45 -14.17
CA VAL A 355 1.40 -20.44 -14.48
C VAL A 355 1.01 -21.74 -13.78
N ASP A 356 0.76 -22.79 -14.56
CA ASP A 356 0.35 -24.12 -14.06
C ASP A 356 -0.88 -24.06 -13.13
N GLY A 357 -1.79 -23.13 -13.39
CA GLY A 357 -3.03 -22.92 -12.61
C GLY A 357 -2.88 -22.06 -11.35
N SER A 358 -1.65 -21.69 -10.95
CA SER A 358 -1.40 -20.67 -9.91
C SER A 358 -1.35 -19.28 -10.53
N VAL A 359 -1.78 -18.27 -9.77
CA VAL A 359 -1.73 -16.86 -10.20
C VAL A 359 -0.44 -16.23 -9.72
N TYR A 360 0.25 -15.53 -10.61
CA TYR A 360 1.47 -14.80 -10.32
C TYR A 360 1.34 -13.34 -10.75
N GLU A 361 1.95 -12.46 -9.97
CA GLU A 361 2.29 -11.09 -10.36
C GLU A 361 3.75 -11.07 -10.81
N PHE A 362 4.01 -10.46 -11.95
CA PHE A 362 5.33 -10.29 -12.52
C PHE A 362 5.71 -8.81 -12.52
N ASP A 363 6.94 -8.54 -12.12
CA ASP A 363 7.53 -7.20 -12.16
C ASP A 363 8.85 -7.28 -12.95
N LEU A 364 8.99 -6.43 -13.97
CA LEU A 364 10.26 -6.25 -14.70
C LEU A 364 10.89 -4.94 -14.26
N SER A 365 12.14 -5.01 -13.79
CA SER A 365 12.93 -3.85 -13.37
C SER A 365 14.27 -3.80 -14.11
N VAL A 366 14.76 -2.57 -14.35
CA VAL A 366 16.08 -2.32 -14.91
C VAL A 366 17.09 -2.09 -13.78
N GLN A 367 18.17 -2.86 -13.79
CA GLN A 367 19.19 -2.87 -12.75
C GLN A 367 20.52 -2.28 -13.26
N PRO A 368 21.30 -1.62 -12.37
CA PRO A 368 22.59 -1.05 -12.70
C PRO A 368 23.72 -2.07 -12.81
#